data_AF-A0A7C1ET48-F1
#
_entry.id   AF-A0A7C1ET48-F1
#
_cell.length_a   1.000
_cell.length_b   1.000
_cell.length_c   1.000
_cell.angle_alpha   90.00
_cell.angle_beta   90.00
_cell.angle_gamma   90.00
#
_symmetry.space_group_name_H-M   'P 1'
#
loop_
_entity.id
_entity.type
_entity.pdbx_description
1 polymer ?
#
loop_
_entity_poly.entity_id
_entity_poly.type
_entity_poly.pdbx_seq_one_letter_code
_entity_poly.pdbx_strand_id
1 'polypeptide(L)'
;MLTGIKNWRGVLCGLMVMGLLGGPLAARAEEPEPPLASYDNNWTGGTQGLAIASAAVPNNYFEMADDVVLPTGDTYGLVTNVNVDGEFQAGTNLTSVTVRFYSNSSNLPGSVVYSRTATITGGESSGDFQLALPSTVALRTGQTYWLSVQAQISNIDGNWFWTTRTPQTGNPAAIRKGNDTNCLNVWVTRSICEPNVAFGPDLYFQLIYTPFTPTEFTYLPVINR
;
A
#
# COMPACT_ATOMS: atom_id res chain seq x y z
N MET A 1 26.08 -50.81 -7.80
CA MET A 1 24.77 -50.25 -7.39
C MET A 1 24.81 -48.77 -7.70
N LEU A 2 24.36 -48.34 -8.89
CA LEU A 2 22.97 -47.95 -9.20
C LEU A 2 22.55 -46.72 -8.34
N THR A 3 22.65 -45.50 -8.89
CA THR A 3 21.60 -44.69 -9.58
C THR A 3 20.98 -43.64 -8.64
N GLY A 4 20.67 -42.41 -9.04
CA GLY A 4 20.51 -41.94 -10.42
C GLY A 4 20.33 -40.43 -10.59
N ILE A 5 20.33 -40.10 -11.88
CA ILE A 5 20.09 -38.82 -12.56
C ILE A 5 18.58 -38.56 -12.65
N LYS A 6 18.15 -37.29 -12.58
CA LYS A 6 16.94 -36.70 -13.21
C LYS A 6 17.07 -35.17 -13.10
N ASN A 7 16.74 -34.31 -14.05
CA ASN A 7 16.43 -34.37 -15.46
C ASN A 7 16.38 -32.89 -15.91
N TRP A 8 17.26 -32.46 -16.81
CA TRP A 8 17.10 -31.19 -17.53
C TRP A 8 16.39 -31.46 -18.85
N ARG A 9 15.19 -30.88 -19.00
CA ARG A 9 14.45 -30.69 -20.25
C ARG A 9 13.92 -29.26 -20.13
N GLY A 10 14.27 -28.28 -20.95
CA GLY A 10 14.56 -28.29 -22.37
C GLY A 10 13.46 -27.49 -23.05
N VAL A 11 13.74 -26.23 -23.40
CA VAL A 11 13.01 -25.50 -24.44
C VAL A 11 14.07 -24.76 -25.26
N LEU A 12 14.55 -25.42 -26.32
CA LEU A 12 15.11 -24.73 -27.48
C LEU A 12 13.93 -24.33 -28.37
N CYS A 13 13.76 -23.03 -28.57
CA CYS A 13 13.02 -22.51 -29.70
C CYS A 13 13.78 -21.28 -30.20
N GLY A 14 14.28 -21.31 -31.43
CA GLY A 14 15.04 -20.20 -32.00
C GLY A 14 16.05 -20.62 -33.04
N LEU A 15 15.56 -21.09 -34.19
CA LEU A 15 16.34 -21.12 -35.43
C LEU A 15 16.62 -19.67 -35.84
N MET A 16 17.89 -19.23 -35.90
CA MET A 16 18.24 -17.95 -36.49
C MET A 16 19.59 -18.00 -37.22
N VAL A 17 19.47 -17.94 -38.55
CA VAL A 17 20.31 -17.28 -39.57
C VAL A 17 21.81 -17.09 -39.26
N MET A 18 22.66 -17.74 -40.07
CA MET A 18 24.07 -17.37 -40.26
C MET A 18 24.18 -15.95 -40.85
N GLY A 19 24.84 -15.05 -40.13
CA GLY A 19 25.32 -13.77 -40.63
C GLY A 19 26.63 -13.41 -39.91
N LEU A 20 27.73 -13.38 -40.65
CA LEU A 20 29.07 -13.03 -40.18
C LEU A 20 29.19 -11.53 -39.80
N LEU A 21 30.12 -11.24 -38.88
CA LEU A 21 30.74 -9.96 -38.49
C LEU A 21 30.04 -9.12 -37.40
N GLY A 22 30.50 -9.29 -36.16
CA GLY A 22 30.27 -8.37 -35.04
C GLY A 22 30.85 -8.95 -33.74
N GLY A 23 31.62 -8.18 -32.97
CA GLY A 23 32.29 -8.63 -31.75
C GLY A 23 31.34 -9.17 -30.67
N PRO A 24 31.86 -9.73 -29.55
CA PRO A 24 31.01 -10.31 -28.52
C PRO A 24 30.11 -9.22 -27.92
N LEU A 25 28.84 -9.23 -28.33
CA LEU A 25 27.78 -8.60 -27.56
C LEU A 25 27.69 -9.39 -26.26
N ALA A 26 28.30 -8.86 -25.20
CA ALA A 26 27.98 -9.28 -23.85
C ALA A 26 26.49 -8.99 -23.67
N ALA A 27 25.66 -10.03 -23.75
CA ALA A 27 24.28 -9.96 -23.30
C ALA A 27 24.34 -9.54 -21.82
N ARG A 28 23.98 -8.29 -21.54
CA ARG A 28 23.72 -7.86 -20.17
C ARG A 28 22.54 -8.72 -19.71
N ALA A 29 22.79 -9.64 -18.79
CA ALA A 29 21.71 -10.36 -18.13
C ALA A 29 20.78 -9.31 -17.53
N GLU A 30 19.53 -9.32 -17.94
CA GLU A 30 18.49 -8.59 -17.24
C GLU A 30 18.44 -9.19 -15.83
N GLU A 31 18.76 -8.37 -14.83
CA GLU A 31 18.70 -8.79 -13.44
C GLU A 31 17.27 -9.25 -13.17
N PRO A 32 17.04 -10.46 -12.63
CA PRO A 32 15.68 -10.93 -12.39
C PRO A 32 14.96 -9.92 -11.50
N GLU A 33 13.76 -9.50 -11.93
CA GLU A 33 12.90 -8.59 -11.16
C GLU A 33 12.82 -9.07 -9.71
N PRO A 34 13.08 -8.20 -8.71
CA PRO A 34 13.09 -8.63 -7.32
C PRO A 34 11.70 -9.20 -6.96
N PRO A 35 11.63 -10.28 -6.16
CA PRO A 35 10.36 -10.87 -5.77
C PRO A 35 9.50 -9.85 -5.00
N LEU A 36 8.20 -9.82 -5.29
CA LEU A 36 7.24 -9.00 -4.55
C LEU A 36 7.11 -9.49 -3.10
N ALA A 37 7.08 -8.55 -2.17
CA ALA A 37 6.77 -8.77 -0.76
C ALA A 37 5.40 -8.16 -0.41
N SER A 38 4.82 -8.63 0.69
CA SER A 38 3.55 -8.15 1.22
C SER A 38 3.72 -7.71 2.68
N TYR A 39 3.18 -6.54 3.02
CA TYR A 39 2.93 -6.16 4.41
C TYR A 39 1.44 -6.35 4.63
N ASP A 40 1.09 -7.19 5.59
CA ASP A 40 -0.27 -7.60 5.74
C ASP A 40 -0.83 -7.30 7.13
N ASN A 41 -1.79 -6.38 7.17
CA ASN A 41 -2.63 -6.15 8.34
C ASN A 41 -3.89 -7.06 8.32
N ASN A 42 -4.06 -7.91 7.30
CA ASN A 42 -5.15 -8.88 7.16
C ASN A 42 -4.91 -10.11 8.06
N TRP A 43 -5.36 -10.06 9.32
CA TRP A 43 -5.38 -11.23 10.21
C TRP A 43 -6.74 -11.93 10.17
N THR A 44 -6.79 -13.23 9.84
CA THR A 44 -8.01 -14.04 9.67
C THR A 44 -8.68 -14.50 10.98
N GLY A 45 -8.50 -13.78 12.10
CA GLY A 45 -8.90 -14.25 13.43
C GLY A 45 -9.52 -13.21 14.37
N GLY A 46 -9.90 -12.03 13.87
CA GLY A 46 -10.53 -10.97 14.66
C GLY A 46 -12.04 -10.84 14.43
N THR A 47 -12.75 -10.24 15.38
CA THR A 47 -14.15 -9.82 15.21
C THR A 47 -14.24 -8.81 14.08
N GLN A 48 -14.95 -9.17 12.99
CA GLN A 48 -15.25 -8.25 11.89
C GLN A 48 -16.26 -7.21 12.38
N GLY A 49 -15.92 -5.93 12.22
CA GLY A 49 -16.81 -4.81 12.50
C GLY A 49 -16.69 -3.77 11.38
N LEU A 50 -17.84 -3.36 10.86
CA LEU A 50 -17.98 -2.31 9.85
C LEU A 50 -17.69 -0.97 10.51
N ALA A 51 -16.62 -0.30 10.12
CA ALA A 51 -16.03 0.73 10.94
C ALA A 51 -15.60 1.95 10.13
N ILE A 52 -16.37 3.01 10.32
CA ILE A 52 -15.92 4.40 10.34
C ILE A 52 -15.62 5.00 8.97
N ALA A 53 -16.36 6.05 8.67
CA ALA A 53 -16.34 6.68 7.37
C ALA A 53 -14.92 7.21 7.07
N SER A 54 -14.40 6.86 5.91
CA SER A 54 -13.23 7.50 5.30
C SER A 54 -13.63 7.99 3.92
N ALA A 55 -14.47 9.02 3.93
CA ALA A 55 -15.12 9.57 2.77
C ALA A 55 -14.91 11.09 2.68
N ALA A 56 -14.62 11.57 1.49
CA ALA A 56 -14.84 12.97 1.15
C ALA A 56 -16.17 13.08 0.41
N VAL A 57 -17.09 13.84 0.99
CA VAL A 57 -18.43 14.12 0.48
C VAL A 57 -18.55 15.63 0.24
N PRO A 58 -19.56 16.12 -0.50
CA PRO A 58 -19.74 17.56 -0.66
C PRO A 58 -19.76 18.30 0.68
N ASN A 59 -18.85 19.28 0.85
CA ASN A 59 -18.69 20.13 2.03
C ASN A 59 -18.23 19.44 3.33
N ASN A 60 -17.81 18.17 3.30
CA ASN A 60 -17.32 17.48 4.48
C ASN A 60 -16.28 16.41 4.13
N TYR A 61 -15.41 16.07 5.06
CA TYR A 61 -14.51 14.93 4.89
C TYR A 61 -14.28 14.19 6.20
N PHE A 62 -14.17 12.88 6.07
CA PHE A 62 -13.73 11.97 7.11
C PHE A 62 -12.51 11.26 6.55
N GLU A 63 -11.42 11.25 7.30
CA GLU A 63 -10.21 10.57 6.88
C GLU A 63 -9.67 9.75 8.04
N MET A 64 -9.47 8.48 7.75
CA MET A 64 -8.90 7.51 8.66
C MET A 64 -7.53 7.11 8.14
N ALA A 65 -6.61 6.86 9.06
CA ALA A 65 -5.30 6.34 8.74
C ALA A 65 -4.86 5.32 9.78
N ASP A 66 -4.03 4.38 9.37
CA ASP A 66 -3.44 3.40 10.27
C ASP A 66 -1.94 3.23 10.01
N ASP A 67 -1.20 2.80 11.02
CA ASP A 67 0.25 2.77 10.95
C ASP A 67 0.78 1.52 10.21
N VAL A 68 1.90 1.70 9.52
CA VAL A 68 2.59 0.65 8.77
C VAL A 68 4.08 0.74 9.02
N VAL A 69 4.68 -0.41 9.30
CA VAL A 69 6.13 -0.57 9.48
C VAL A 69 6.59 -1.71 8.59
N LEU A 70 7.28 -1.39 7.49
CA LEU A 70 7.84 -2.43 6.63
C LEU A 70 8.97 -3.17 7.36
N PRO A 71 9.05 -4.51 7.25
CA PRO A 71 10.12 -5.30 7.87
C PRO A 71 11.51 -4.81 7.48
N THR A 72 12.43 -4.84 8.43
CA THR A 72 13.85 -4.52 8.18
C THR A 72 14.50 -5.61 7.34
N GLY A 73 15.42 -5.24 6.45
CA GLY A 73 16.19 -6.18 5.62
C GLY A 73 16.72 -5.49 4.37
N ASP A 74 15.85 -4.69 3.74
CA ASP A 74 16.18 -3.80 2.64
C ASP A 74 16.26 -2.35 3.08
N THR A 75 16.74 -1.44 2.22
CA THR A 75 16.74 0.00 2.54
C THR A 75 15.35 0.60 2.37
N TYR A 76 14.63 0.20 1.32
CA TYR A 76 13.30 0.68 0.98
C TYR A 76 12.37 -0.47 0.60
N GLY A 77 11.07 -0.30 0.84
CA GLY A 77 10.02 -1.01 0.13
C GLY A 77 9.37 -0.08 -0.89
N LEU A 78 9.37 -0.50 -2.15
CA LEU A 78 8.77 0.20 -3.28
C LEU A 78 7.32 -0.25 -3.44
N VAL A 79 6.38 0.45 -2.79
CA VAL A 79 4.97 0.07 -2.79
C VAL A 79 4.31 0.47 -4.11
N THR A 80 3.60 -0.46 -4.72
CA THR A 80 2.87 -0.26 -5.99
C THR A 80 1.38 -0.52 -5.86
N ASN A 81 0.95 -1.32 -4.87
CA ASN A 81 -0.45 -1.64 -4.67
C ASN A 81 -0.83 -1.58 -3.19
N VAL A 82 -2.10 -1.25 -2.96
CA VAL A 82 -2.75 -1.23 -1.66
C VAL A 82 -4.07 -1.97 -1.80
N ASN A 83 -4.29 -2.98 -0.97
CA ASN A 83 -5.59 -3.62 -0.84
C ASN A 83 -6.20 -3.18 0.49
N VAL A 84 -7.49 -2.86 0.52
CA VAL A 84 -8.20 -2.46 1.72
C VAL A 84 -9.54 -3.18 1.76
N ASP A 85 -9.98 -3.52 2.96
CA ASP A 85 -11.31 -4.09 3.17
C ASP A 85 -12.22 -3.01 3.74
N GLY A 86 -13.45 -2.96 3.23
CA GLY A 86 -14.40 -1.93 3.59
C GLY A 86 -15.74 -2.13 2.92
N GLU A 87 -16.67 -1.24 3.22
CA GLU A 87 -18.03 -1.35 2.71
C GLU A 87 -18.66 0.00 2.42
N PHE A 88 -19.62 0.00 1.52
CA PHE A 88 -20.42 1.18 1.25
C PHE A 88 -21.69 1.24 2.10
N GLN A 89 -22.04 2.46 2.49
CA GLN A 89 -23.43 2.76 2.78
C GLN A 89 -24.29 2.55 1.53
N ALA A 90 -25.49 1.98 1.70
CA ALA A 90 -26.42 1.79 0.61
C ALA A 90 -26.70 3.11 -0.15
N GLY A 91 -26.64 3.05 -1.48
CA GLY A 91 -26.87 4.21 -2.36
C GLY A 91 -25.66 5.16 -2.50
N THR A 92 -24.47 4.76 -2.06
CA THR A 92 -23.23 5.53 -2.26
C THR A 92 -22.80 5.54 -3.72
N ASN A 93 -22.47 6.73 -4.24
CA ASN A 93 -21.94 6.94 -5.57
C ASN A 93 -20.46 7.32 -5.51
N LEU A 94 -19.59 6.31 -5.62
CA LEU A 94 -18.14 6.47 -5.71
C LEU A 94 -17.76 7.23 -6.99
N THR A 95 -16.77 8.11 -6.89
CA THR A 95 -16.17 8.82 -8.03
C THR A 95 -14.70 8.48 -8.22
N SER A 96 -13.95 8.34 -7.13
CA SER A 96 -12.54 7.96 -7.15
C SER A 96 -12.08 7.55 -5.74
N VAL A 97 -10.90 6.95 -5.64
CA VAL A 97 -10.28 6.60 -4.37
C VAL A 97 -8.90 7.26 -4.31
N THR A 98 -8.62 7.98 -3.22
CA THR A 98 -7.30 8.59 -2.99
C THR A 98 -6.54 7.82 -1.94
N VAL A 99 -5.29 7.48 -2.24
CA VAL A 99 -4.35 6.87 -1.31
C VAL A 99 -3.34 7.91 -0.87
N ARG A 100 -3.09 7.97 0.45
CA ARG A 100 -2.10 8.85 1.05
C ARG A 100 -1.21 8.07 2.00
N PHE A 101 0.08 8.42 2.00
CA PHE A 101 1.01 8.04 3.05
C PHE A 101 1.46 9.29 3.78
N TYR A 102 1.51 9.21 5.11
CA TYR A 102 2.04 10.25 5.97
C TYR A 102 3.27 9.75 6.72
N SER A 103 4.19 10.66 7.04
CA SER A 103 5.24 10.40 8.00
C SER A 103 4.63 10.19 9.39
N ASN A 104 5.33 9.51 10.29
CA ASN A 104 4.92 9.50 11.70
C ASN A 104 5.19 10.86 12.38
N SER A 105 4.30 11.27 13.27
CA SER A 105 4.45 12.42 14.16
C SER A 105 3.83 12.10 15.52
N SER A 106 4.64 11.70 16.49
CA SER A 106 4.18 11.35 17.84
C SER A 106 3.07 10.29 17.86
N ASN A 107 3.23 9.22 17.09
CA ASN A 107 2.27 8.12 16.96
C ASN A 107 0.92 8.54 16.37
N LEU A 108 0.94 9.57 15.52
CA LEU A 108 -0.17 10.00 14.68
C LEU A 108 0.37 10.35 13.28
N PRO A 109 -0.49 10.43 12.26
CA PRO A 109 -0.09 10.90 10.95
C PRO A 109 0.47 12.34 11.00
N GLY A 110 1.63 12.53 10.38
CA GLY A 110 2.34 13.80 10.27
C GLY A 110 2.21 14.42 8.88
N SER A 111 3.37 14.75 8.28
CA SER A 111 3.42 15.35 6.94
C SER A 111 3.08 14.34 5.84
N VAL A 112 2.45 14.81 4.75
CA VAL A 112 2.15 13.97 3.58
C VAL A 112 3.45 13.58 2.88
N VAL A 113 3.69 12.28 2.74
CA VAL A 113 4.80 11.69 1.96
C VAL A 113 4.33 11.34 0.55
N TYR A 114 3.07 10.91 0.42
CA TYR A 114 2.47 10.53 -0.85
C TYR A 114 0.97 10.86 -0.83
N SER A 115 0.42 11.31 -1.96
CA SER A 115 -1.03 11.51 -2.13
C SER A 115 -1.40 11.46 -3.60
N ARG A 116 -2.12 10.42 -4.03
CA ARG A 116 -2.59 10.28 -5.42
C ARG A 116 -3.92 9.55 -5.47
N THR A 117 -4.73 9.89 -6.47
CA THR A 117 -5.86 9.06 -6.89
C THR A 117 -5.31 7.74 -7.42
N ALA A 118 -5.76 6.63 -6.86
CA ALA A 118 -5.36 5.30 -7.29
C ALA A 118 -6.29 4.77 -8.40
N THR A 119 -5.77 3.84 -9.19
CA THR A 119 -6.58 3.08 -10.14
C THR A 119 -7.20 1.91 -9.39
N ILE A 120 -8.52 1.80 -9.42
CA ILE A 120 -9.23 0.64 -8.84
C ILE A 120 -9.08 -0.53 -9.81
N THR A 121 -8.45 -1.61 -9.37
CA THR A 121 -8.23 -2.83 -10.17
C THR A 121 -9.17 -3.97 -9.78
N GLY A 122 -9.89 -3.82 -8.66
CA GLY A 122 -10.85 -4.81 -8.16
C GLY A 122 -11.64 -4.30 -6.96
N GLY A 123 -12.77 -4.94 -6.68
CA GLY A 123 -13.59 -4.71 -5.48
C GLY A 123 -14.39 -3.40 -5.44
N GLU A 124 -14.48 -2.69 -6.56
CA GLU A 124 -15.20 -1.41 -6.64
C GLU A 124 -16.66 -1.49 -6.18
N SER A 125 -17.35 -2.60 -6.44
CA SER A 125 -18.76 -2.76 -6.07
C SER A 125 -19.00 -3.13 -4.61
N SER A 126 -18.04 -3.79 -3.94
CA SER A 126 -18.17 -4.14 -2.51
C SER A 126 -17.66 -3.04 -1.60
N GLY A 127 -16.61 -2.32 -2.04
CA GLY A 127 -15.84 -1.42 -1.19
C GLY A 127 -14.51 -2.02 -0.73
N ASP A 128 -14.25 -3.30 -1.03
CA ASP A 128 -12.97 -3.97 -0.74
C ASP A 128 -11.96 -3.68 -1.85
N PHE A 129 -11.41 -2.47 -1.87
CA PHE A 129 -10.64 -2.02 -3.02
C PHE A 129 -9.30 -2.72 -3.15
N GLN A 130 -9.01 -3.16 -4.37
CA GLN A 130 -7.64 -3.39 -4.85
C GLN A 130 -7.20 -2.15 -5.62
N LEU A 131 -6.14 -1.50 -5.17
CA LEU A 131 -5.72 -0.19 -5.66
C LEU A 131 -4.31 -0.28 -6.23
N ALA A 132 -4.13 0.08 -7.51
CA ALA A 132 -2.83 0.30 -8.12
C ALA A 132 -2.43 1.78 -7.99
N LEU A 133 -1.24 2.04 -7.48
CA LEU A 133 -0.69 3.38 -7.33
C LEU A 133 -0.14 3.87 -8.69
N PRO A 134 -0.49 5.08 -9.14
CA PRO A 134 0.00 5.60 -10.43
C PRO A 134 1.51 5.89 -10.44
N SER A 135 2.13 5.93 -9.27
CA SER A 135 3.58 6.06 -9.09
C SER A 135 3.98 5.32 -7.84
N THR A 136 5.12 4.63 -7.88
CA THR A 136 5.71 3.93 -6.75
C THR A 136 5.99 4.88 -5.59
N VAL A 137 5.68 4.45 -4.36
CA VAL A 137 6.12 5.13 -3.14
C VAL A 137 7.24 4.33 -2.47
N ALA A 138 8.37 4.99 -2.23
CA ALA A 138 9.49 4.40 -1.52
C ALA A 138 9.35 4.67 -0.02
N LEU A 139 9.07 3.63 0.75
CA LEU A 139 9.02 3.71 2.22
C LEU A 139 10.30 3.12 2.79
N ARG A 140 10.99 3.84 3.67
CA ARG A 140 12.20 3.31 4.31
C ARG A 140 11.80 2.23 5.31
N THR A 141 12.43 1.06 5.23
CA THR A 141 12.11 -0.05 6.12
C THR A 141 12.42 0.28 7.59
N GLY A 142 11.71 -0.36 8.51
CA GLY A 142 11.85 -0.12 9.96
C GLY A 142 11.36 1.25 10.44
N GLN A 143 10.82 2.10 9.57
CA GLN A 143 10.15 3.35 9.96
C GLN A 143 8.63 3.21 9.91
N THR A 144 7.97 3.90 10.83
CA THR A 144 6.51 4.03 10.85
C THR A 144 6.06 5.09 9.85
N TYR A 145 5.15 4.69 8.98
CA TYR A 145 4.33 5.56 8.14
C TYR A 145 2.86 5.34 8.48
N TRP A 146 1.99 6.21 8.00
CA TRP A 146 0.54 6.07 8.15
C TRP A 146 -0.11 6.00 6.78
N LEU A 147 -0.87 4.93 6.53
CA LEU A 147 -1.65 4.75 5.31
C LEU A 147 -3.06 5.32 5.53
N SER A 148 -3.52 6.14 4.60
CA SER A 148 -4.93 6.52 4.48
C SER A 148 -5.46 6.19 3.09
N VAL A 149 -6.66 5.66 3.05
CA VAL A 149 -7.47 5.46 1.84
C VAL A 149 -8.79 6.17 2.07
N GLN A 150 -9.16 7.02 1.13
CA GLN A 150 -10.34 7.87 1.22
C GLN A 150 -11.15 7.79 -0.07
N ALA A 151 -12.38 7.30 0.05
CA ALA A 151 -13.34 7.30 -1.04
C ALA A 151 -13.83 8.73 -1.31
N GLN A 152 -13.85 9.13 -2.57
CA GLN A 152 -14.47 10.38 -3.02
C GLN A 152 -15.88 10.06 -3.49
N ILE A 153 -16.88 10.65 -2.86
CA ILE A 153 -18.29 10.30 -3.04
C ILE A 153 -19.06 11.53 -3.51
N SER A 154 -19.91 11.36 -4.52
CA SER A 154 -20.63 12.48 -5.15
C SER A 154 -21.95 12.84 -4.47
N ASN A 155 -22.60 11.90 -3.80
CA ASN A 155 -23.85 12.14 -3.07
C ASN A 155 -23.58 12.50 -1.60
N ILE A 156 -24.37 13.42 -1.05
CA ILE A 156 -24.13 14.01 0.28
C ILE A 156 -24.27 13.00 1.43
N ASP A 157 -25.13 11.99 1.25
CA ASP A 157 -25.44 10.98 2.28
C ASP A 157 -24.63 9.69 2.11
N GLY A 158 -23.74 9.61 1.11
CA GLY A 158 -22.95 8.41 0.84
C GLY A 158 -21.72 8.32 1.74
N ASN A 159 -21.34 7.10 2.10
CA ASN A 159 -20.15 6.83 2.91
C ASN A 159 -19.48 5.52 2.46
N TRP A 160 -18.17 5.47 2.66
CA TRP A 160 -17.40 4.23 2.63
C TRP A 160 -16.72 4.08 3.99
N PHE A 161 -16.84 2.89 4.57
CA PHE A 161 -16.34 2.55 5.89
C PHE A 161 -15.18 1.56 5.76
N TRP A 162 -14.19 1.69 6.62
CA TRP A 162 -13.14 0.69 6.75
C TRP A 162 -13.66 -0.56 7.46
N THR A 163 -13.06 -1.70 7.15
CA THR A 163 -13.11 -2.84 8.05
C THR A 163 -12.06 -2.67 9.14
N THR A 164 -12.41 -2.99 10.39
CA THR A 164 -11.47 -2.96 11.53
C THR A 164 -11.14 -4.36 12.05
N ARG A 165 -10.05 -4.45 12.81
CA ARG A 165 -9.57 -5.71 13.40
C ARG A 165 -9.04 -5.58 14.83
N THR A 166 -8.93 -6.73 15.48
CA THR A 166 -8.30 -6.95 16.80
C THR A 166 -7.46 -8.23 16.75
N PRO A 167 -6.35 -8.37 17.51
CA PRO A 167 -5.76 -7.39 18.45
C PRO A 167 -5.05 -6.23 17.77
N GLN A 168 -4.82 -5.15 18.52
CA GLN A 168 -4.02 -4.00 18.06
C GLN A 168 -2.59 -4.41 17.69
N THR A 169 -2.06 -3.86 16.62
CA THR A 169 -0.64 -3.94 16.21
C THR A 169 -0.13 -2.54 15.96
N GLY A 170 0.95 -2.16 16.65
CA GLY A 170 1.45 -0.79 16.56
C GLY A 170 0.52 0.18 17.29
N ASN A 171 0.15 1.26 16.61
CA ASN A 171 -0.67 2.32 17.18
C ASN A 171 -2.14 2.11 16.79
N PRO A 172 -3.12 2.59 17.60
CA PRO A 172 -4.50 2.56 17.17
C PRO A 172 -4.71 3.49 15.97
N ALA A 173 -5.70 3.17 15.14
CA ALA A 173 -6.09 3.99 14.00
C ALA A 173 -6.32 5.46 14.39
N ALA A 174 -5.89 6.35 13.51
CA ALA A 174 -6.05 7.78 13.64
C ALA A 174 -7.20 8.28 12.76
N ILE A 175 -7.81 9.37 13.19
CA ILE A 175 -8.92 10.01 12.48
C ILE A 175 -8.71 11.51 12.44
N ARG A 176 -9.16 12.13 11.35
CA ARG A 176 -9.47 13.55 11.29
C ARG A 176 -10.77 13.75 10.52
N LYS A 177 -11.57 14.70 10.98
CA LYS A 177 -12.84 15.06 10.34
C LYS A 177 -12.81 16.55 10.03
N GLY A 178 -13.24 16.93 8.83
CA GLY A 178 -13.52 18.31 8.50
C GLY A 178 -14.80 18.75 9.19
N ASN A 179 -14.85 20.00 9.64
CA ASN A 179 -16.06 20.61 10.21
C ASN A 179 -16.62 19.96 11.49
N ASP A 180 -15.86 19.08 12.15
CA ASP A 180 -16.23 18.49 13.44
C ASP A 180 -15.40 19.13 14.55
N THR A 181 -16.05 19.98 15.36
CA THR A 181 -15.43 20.67 16.49
C THR A 181 -14.95 19.71 17.58
N ASN A 182 -15.52 18.50 17.68
CA ASN A 182 -15.10 17.50 18.66
C ASN A 182 -13.87 16.71 18.19
N CYS A 183 -13.59 16.72 16.88
CA CYS A 183 -12.42 16.08 16.26
C CYS A 183 -11.30 17.07 15.92
N LEU A 184 -11.40 18.31 16.42
CA LEU A 184 -10.36 19.34 16.41
C LEU A 184 -9.76 19.70 15.03
N ASN A 185 -10.34 19.21 13.93
CA ASN A 185 -9.79 19.26 12.56
C ASN A 185 -8.32 18.83 12.46
N VAL A 186 -7.81 18.04 13.41
CA VAL A 186 -6.43 17.53 13.45
C VAL A 186 -6.45 16.02 13.60
N TRP A 187 -5.31 15.38 13.33
CA TRP A 187 -5.15 13.96 13.62
C TRP A 187 -5.23 13.72 15.12
N VAL A 188 -6.14 12.83 15.50
CA VAL A 188 -6.28 12.31 16.86
C VAL A 188 -6.48 10.80 16.77
N THR A 189 -6.25 10.10 17.89
CA THR A 189 -6.66 8.69 17.97
C THR A 189 -8.16 8.57 17.76
N ARG A 190 -8.59 7.58 16.98
CA ARG A 190 -10.01 7.30 16.66
C ARG A 190 -10.95 7.37 17.86
N SER A 191 -10.57 6.78 18.99
CA SER A 191 -11.39 6.72 20.21
C SER A 191 -11.72 8.08 20.81
N ILE A 192 -10.98 9.14 20.47
CA ILE A 192 -11.29 10.51 20.89
C ILE A 192 -12.53 11.04 20.16
N CYS A 193 -12.63 10.77 18.86
CA CYS A 193 -13.75 11.17 18.02
C CYS A 193 -14.95 10.23 18.11
N GLU A 194 -14.69 8.95 18.37
CA GLU A 194 -15.69 7.89 18.30
C GLU A 194 -15.59 6.94 19.52
N PRO A 195 -15.77 7.47 20.74
CA PRO A 195 -15.51 6.74 21.99
C PRO A 195 -16.47 5.58 22.24
N ASN A 196 -17.68 5.65 21.69
CA ASN A 196 -18.77 4.71 21.99
C ASN A 196 -18.96 3.63 20.94
N VAL A 197 -18.02 3.47 20.00
CA VAL A 197 -18.18 2.52 18.90
C VAL A 197 -17.24 1.33 19.07
N ALA A 198 -17.85 0.16 19.27
CA ALA A 198 -17.20 -1.10 19.58
C ALA A 198 -16.59 -1.75 18.31
N PHE A 199 -15.47 -1.18 17.88
CA PHE A 199 -14.71 -1.62 16.71
C PHE A 199 -13.28 -2.00 17.08
N GLY A 200 -12.63 -2.71 16.17
CA GLY A 200 -11.21 -3.00 16.27
C GLY A 200 -10.36 -1.73 16.32
N PRO A 201 -9.21 -1.74 17.02
CA PRO A 201 -8.31 -0.60 17.08
C PRO A 201 -7.60 -0.29 15.76
N ASP A 202 -7.42 -1.29 14.87
CA ASP A 202 -6.65 -1.16 13.63
C ASP A 202 -7.56 -1.29 12.40
N LEU A 203 -7.13 -0.68 11.29
CA LEU A 203 -7.75 -0.79 9.96
C LEU A 203 -7.20 -1.97 9.19
N TYR A 204 -8.02 -2.52 8.31
CA TYR A 204 -7.69 -3.71 7.56
C TYR A 204 -7.16 -3.39 6.17
N PHE A 205 -5.88 -3.68 5.92
CA PHE A 205 -5.22 -3.40 4.65
C PHE A 205 -4.01 -4.31 4.41
N GLN A 206 -3.57 -4.33 3.16
CA GLN A 206 -2.35 -4.98 2.71
C GLN A 206 -1.58 -4.06 1.75
N LEU A 207 -0.25 -4.02 1.87
CA LEU A 207 0.63 -3.36 0.92
C LEU A 207 1.41 -4.40 0.12
N ILE A 208 1.46 -4.23 -1.20
CA ILE A 208 2.34 -4.99 -2.08
C ILE A 208 3.50 -4.10 -2.49
N TYR A 209 4.72 -4.55 -2.25
CA TYR A 209 5.92 -3.77 -2.50
C TYR A 209 7.09 -4.62 -2.99
N THR A 210 8.00 -3.98 -3.72
CA THR A 210 9.28 -4.59 -4.11
C THR A 210 10.37 -4.15 -3.12
N PRO A 211 11.06 -5.07 -2.44
CA PRO A 211 12.19 -4.70 -1.59
C PRO A 211 13.34 -4.15 -2.42
N PHE A 212 14.00 -3.09 -1.93
CA PHE A 212 15.03 -2.39 -2.66
C PHE A 212 16.17 -1.91 -1.75
N THR A 213 17.39 -2.34 -2.09
CA THR A 213 18.62 -1.87 -1.47
C THR A 213 19.52 -1.30 -2.57
N PRO A 214 19.82 0.01 -2.56
CA PRO A 214 20.78 0.57 -3.48
C PRO A 214 22.13 -0.14 -3.30
N THR A 215 22.63 -0.80 -4.33
CA THR A 215 24.03 -1.22 -4.38
C THR A 215 24.90 0.01 -4.65
N GLU A 216 26.07 0.11 -4.00
CA GLU A 216 26.94 1.29 -4.10
C GLU A 216 27.13 1.74 -5.56
N PHE A 217 27.04 3.05 -5.80
CA PHE A 217 27.41 3.66 -7.07
C PHE A 217 28.81 3.18 -7.44
N THR A 218 28.91 2.33 -8.47
CA THR A 218 30.20 1.99 -9.04
C THR A 218 30.70 3.25 -9.74
N TYR A 219 31.53 4.03 -9.05
CA TYR A 219 32.25 5.15 -9.65
C TYR A 219 33.11 4.58 -10.79
N LEU A 220 32.67 4.79 -12.04
CA LEU A 220 33.54 4.54 -13.18
C LEU A 220 34.72 5.52 -13.05
N PRO A 221 35.97 5.04 -13.02
CA PRO A 221 37.11 5.94 -12.96
C PRO A 221 37.07 6.85 -14.18
N VAL A 222 37.17 8.16 -13.95
CA VAL A 222 37.32 9.15 -15.01
C VAL A 222 38.63 8.86 -15.72
N ILE A 223 38.58 8.32 -16.94
CA ILE A 223 39.76 8.26 -17.81
C ILE A 223 39.94 9.67 -18.37
N ASN A 224 40.76 10.48 -17.69
CA ASN A 224 41.26 11.72 -18.27
C ASN A 224 42.12 11.36 -19.49
N ARG A 225 41.73 11.85 -20.67
CA ARG A 225 42.57 11.91 -21.87
C ARG A 225 43.14 13.31 -22.02
#